data_AF-A0A286URW8-F1
#
_entry.id   AF-A0A286URW8-F1
#
_cell.length_a   1.000
_cell.length_b   1.000
_cell.length_c   1.000
_cell.angle_alpha   90.00
_cell.angle_beta   90.00
_cell.angle_gamma   90.00
#
_symmetry.space_group_name_H-M   'P 1'
#
loop_
_entity.id
_entity.type
_entity.pdbx_description
1 polymer ?
#
loop_
_entity_poly.entity_id
_entity_poly.type
_entity_poly.pdbx_seq_one_letter_code
_entity_poly.pdbx_strand_id
1 'polypeptide(L)'
;MASSSFPDPVFESLLDKLAHTLEVAQKLDMEQNIETRQQLFQATTDFKNSLAKAKEIANTLPGGEMLVSEQNDVIAMLETLRDMKRSQLSQFSSQSLSVSNTGTGISADEQMKIEIDSTASSPHD
;
A
#
# COMPACT_ATOMS: atom_id res chain seq x y z
N MET A 1 -1.68 -2.05 12.07
CA MET A 1 -2.27 -1.33 10.92
C MET A 1 -3.57 -0.72 11.41
N ALA A 2 -3.70 0.61 11.35
CA ALA A 2 -4.89 1.29 11.87
C ALA A 2 -6.10 0.88 11.02
N SER A 3 -7.09 0.26 11.66
CA SER A 3 -8.38 -0.06 11.07
C SER A 3 -9.17 1.23 10.92
N SER A 4 -8.94 1.98 9.84
CA SER A 4 -9.81 3.07 9.40
C SER A 4 -11.13 2.46 8.94
N SER A 5 -12.13 2.49 9.82
CA SER A 5 -13.51 2.11 9.51
C SER A 5 -14.09 3.13 8.53
N PHE A 6 -14.22 2.76 7.26
CA PHE A 6 -15.00 3.54 6.30
C PHE A 6 -16.50 3.30 6.53
N PRO A 7 -17.35 4.34 6.46
CA PRO A 7 -17.04 5.75 6.11
C PRO A 7 -16.50 6.57 7.29
N ASP A 8 -15.47 7.40 7.06
CA ASP A 8 -15.01 8.36 8.08
C ASP A 8 -16.02 9.52 8.18
N PRO A 9 -16.49 9.89 9.40
CA PRO A 9 -17.50 10.94 9.59
C PRO A 9 -17.10 12.30 9.02
N VAL A 10 -15.79 12.54 8.78
CA VAL A 10 -15.33 13.74 8.09
C VAL A 10 -15.93 13.83 6.68
N PHE A 11 -15.97 12.73 5.92
CA PHE A 11 -16.53 12.72 4.56
C PHE A 11 -18.04 12.97 4.55
N GLU A 12 -18.78 12.36 5.50
CA GLU A 12 -20.24 12.53 5.61
C GLU A 12 -20.61 13.99 5.87
N SER A 13 -19.83 14.69 6.71
CA SER A 13 -20.09 16.08 7.08
C SER A 13 -19.75 17.14 6.01
N LEU A 14 -19.07 16.77 4.92
CA LEU A 14 -18.59 17.73 3.92
C LEU A 14 -19.75 18.40 3.17
N LEU A 15 -20.77 17.64 2.79
CA LEU A 15 -21.92 18.15 2.05
C LEU A 15 -22.72 19.14 2.90
N ASP A 16 -22.96 18.82 4.17
CA ASP A 16 -23.67 19.70 5.10
C ASP A 16 -22.91 21.01 5.33
N LYS A 17 -21.58 20.94 5.50
CA LYS A 17 -20.73 22.14 5.66
C LYS A 17 -20.71 23.00 4.40
N LEU A 18 -20.71 22.39 3.22
CA LEU A 18 -20.80 23.12 1.95
C LEU A 18 -22.16 23.81 1.81
N ALA A 19 -23.24 23.08 2.07
CA ALA A 19 -24.61 23.62 2.04
C ALA A 19 -24.74 24.82 2.99
N HIS A 20 -24.26 24.68 4.23
CA HIS A 20 -24.24 25.77 5.19
C HIS A 20 -23.42 26.99 4.71
N THR A 21 -22.27 26.76 4.09
CA THR A 21 -21.44 27.85 3.54
C THR A 21 -22.19 28.59 2.42
N LEU A 22 -22.91 27.88 1.55
CA LEU A 22 -23.72 28.46 0.48
C LEU A 22 -24.93 29.24 1.03
N GLU A 23 -25.60 28.71 2.06
CA GLU A 23 -26.70 29.40 2.73
C GLU A 23 -26.25 30.73 3.36
N VAL A 24 -25.11 30.73 4.03
CA VAL A 24 -24.56 31.95 4.63
C VAL A 24 -24.10 32.94 3.56
N ALA A 25 -23.53 32.47 2.45
CA ALA A 25 -23.18 33.30 1.31
C ALA A 25 -24.43 33.98 0.69
N GLN A 26 -25.51 33.21 0.51
CA GLN A 26 -26.77 33.74 0.00
C GLN A 26 -27.38 34.78 0.95
N LYS A 27 -27.32 34.56 2.27
CA LYS A 27 -27.77 35.54 3.26
C LYS A 27 -26.96 36.83 3.24
N LEU A 28 -25.66 36.75 3.01
CA LEU A 28 -24.81 37.93 2.89
C LEU A 28 -25.15 38.79 1.66
N ASP A 29 -25.51 38.16 0.54
CA ASP A 29 -25.96 38.86 -0.67
C ASP A 29 -27.28 39.61 -0.45
N MET A 30 -28.18 39.05 0.39
CA MET A 30 -29.45 39.68 0.75
C MET A 30 -29.30 40.75 1.85
N GLU A 31 -28.45 40.49 2.85
CA GLU A 31 -28.21 41.36 4.00
C GLU A 31 -26.71 41.56 4.24
N GLN A 32 -26.22 42.72 3.81
CA GLN A 32 -24.83 43.13 3.91
C GLN A 32 -24.44 43.60 5.34
N ASN A 33 -24.57 42.71 6.33
CA ASN A 33 -24.15 42.95 7.70
C ASN A 33 -22.68 42.51 7.94
N ILE A 34 -22.03 43.07 8.96
CA ILE A 34 -20.69 42.66 9.42
C ILE A 34 -20.77 41.25 10.04
N GLU A 35 -21.87 40.93 10.71
CA GLU A 35 -22.07 39.62 11.34
C GLU A 35 -22.16 38.49 10.30
N THR A 36 -22.92 38.69 9.22
CA THR A 36 -23.04 37.70 8.13
C THR A 36 -21.71 37.50 7.40
N ARG A 37 -20.86 38.53 7.30
CA ARG A 37 -19.49 38.40 6.79
C ARG A 37 -18.59 37.54 7.69
N GLN A 38 -18.66 37.73 9.01
CA GLN A 38 -17.90 36.89 9.94
C GLN A 38 -18.37 35.44 9.91
N GLN A 39 -19.69 35.22 9.86
CA GLN A 39 -20.26 33.88 9.73
C GLN A 39 -19.81 33.20 8.44
N LEU A 40 -19.78 33.92 7.31
CA LEU A 40 -19.29 33.38 6.04
C LEU A 40 -17.81 32.98 6.12
N PHE A 41 -16.98 33.84 6.73
CA PHE A 41 -15.57 33.55 6.93
C PHE A 41 -15.37 32.28 7.77
N GLN A 42 -16.12 32.16 8.87
CA GLN A 42 -16.07 30.98 9.74
C GLN A 42 -16.54 29.72 9.00
N ALA A 43 -17.69 29.75 8.34
CA ALA A 43 -18.23 28.62 7.59
C ALA A 43 -17.26 28.14 6.48
N THR A 44 -16.69 29.09 5.73
CA THR A 44 -15.71 28.78 4.67
C THR A 44 -14.43 28.17 5.24
N THR A 45 -13.96 28.69 6.38
CA THR A 45 -12.76 28.18 7.06
C THR A 45 -12.99 26.77 7.58
N ASP A 46 -14.15 26.51 8.21
CA ASP A 46 -14.52 25.19 8.72
C ASP A 46 -14.69 24.16 7.61
N PHE A 47 -15.30 24.54 6.48
CA PHE A 47 -15.39 23.70 5.30
C PHE A 47 -14.00 23.38 4.73
N LYS A 48 -13.14 24.40 4.54
CA LYS A 48 -11.77 24.23 4.04
C LYS A 48 -10.95 23.30 4.93
N ASN A 49 -11.02 23.47 6.25
CA ASN A 49 -10.31 22.63 7.21
C ASN A 49 -10.79 21.17 7.14
N SER A 50 -12.12 20.97 7.05
CA SER A 50 -12.71 19.62 6.93
C SER A 50 -12.33 18.96 5.61
N LEU A 51 -12.28 19.71 4.51
CA LEU A 51 -11.82 19.23 3.21
C LEU A 51 -10.33 18.87 3.21
N ALA A 52 -9.49 19.67 3.86
CA ALA A 52 -8.07 19.37 4.01
C ALA A 52 -7.85 18.06 4.77
N LYS A 53 -8.58 17.87 5.88
CA LYS A 53 -8.55 16.64 6.66
C LYS A 53 -9.05 15.43 5.85
N ALA A 54 -10.12 15.59 5.08
CA ALA A 54 -10.63 14.54 4.20
C ALA A 54 -9.58 14.12 3.14
N LYS A 55 -8.88 15.10 2.55
CA LYS A 55 -7.79 14.83 1.60
C LYS A 55 -6.61 14.13 2.27
N GLU A 56 -6.24 14.54 3.47
CA GLU A 56 -5.20 13.87 4.25
C GLU A 56 -5.57 12.41 4.50
N ILE A 57 -6.78 12.14 4.99
CA ILE A 57 -7.28 10.78 5.20
C ILE A 57 -7.21 9.98 3.90
N ALA A 58 -7.71 10.54 2.78
CA ALA A 58 -7.67 9.87 1.47
C ALA A 58 -6.23 9.53 1.04
N ASN A 59 -5.28 10.45 1.19
CA ASN A 59 -3.89 10.24 0.81
C ASN A 59 -3.15 9.26 1.73
N THR A 60 -3.56 9.14 3.00
CA THR A 60 -2.98 8.16 3.93
C THR A 60 -3.46 6.72 3.68
N LEU A 61 -4.47 6.53 2.82
CA LEU A 61 -4.90 5.19 2.42
C LEU A 61 -3.83 4.52 1.56
N PRO A 62 -3.61 3.21 1.72
CA PRO A 62 -2.74 2.47 0.80
C PRO A 62 -3.22 2.65 -0.65
N GLY A 63 -2.36 3.19 -1.51
CA GLY A 63 -2.69 3.52 -2.90
C GLY A 63 -3.57 4.76 -3.07
N GLY A 64 -3.88 5.51 -2.02
CA GLY A 64 -4.74 6.71 -2.06
C GLY A 64 -4.17 7.87 -2.87
N GLU A 65 -2.85 7.91 -3.05
CA GLU A 65 -2.15 8.86 -3.92
C GLU A 65 -2.16 8.46 -5.40
N MET A 66 -2.53 7.20 -5.70
CA MET A 66 -2.47 6.62 -7.03
C MET A 66 -3.83 6.67 -7.72
N LEU A 67 -3.81 6.88 -9.03
CA LEU A 67 -5.00 6.68 -9.85
C LEU A 67 -5.38 5.18 -9.86
N VAL A 68 -6.67 4.90 -10.02
CA VAL A 68 -7.19 3.52 -10.09
C VAL A 68 -6.48 2.71 -11.19
N SER A 69 -6.15 3.34 -12.32
CA SER A 69 -5.39 2.70 -13.39
C SER A 69 -3.99 2.27 -12.94
N GLU A 70 -3.28 3.15 -12.24
CA GLU A 70 -1.93 2.87 -11.74
C GLU A 70 -1.95 1.76 -10.67
N GLN A 71 -2.99 1.74 -9.83
CA GLN A 71 -3.19 0.66 -8.87
C GLN A 71 -3.41 -0.68 -9.57
N ASN A 72 -4.21 -0.71 -10.64
CA ASN A 72 -4.42 -1.93 -11.44
C ASN A 72 -3.12 -2.44 -12.07
N ASP A 73 -2.29 -1.54 -12.57
CA ASP A 73 -0.99 -1.89 -13.15
C ASP A 73 -0.04 -2.50 -12.11
N VAL A 74 0.00 -1.91 -10.90
CA VAL A 74 0.77 -2.46 -9.78
C VAL A 74 0.24 -3.82 -9.35
N ILE A 75 -1.09 -4.00 -9.29
CA ILE A 75 -1.69 -5.29 -8.97
C ILE A 75 -1.26 -6.34 -10.00
N ALA A 76 -1.39 -6.05 -11.30
CA ALA A 76 -0.99 -6.97 -12.37
C ALA A 76 0.51 -7.33 -12.29
N MET A 77 1.37 -6.35 -11.99
CA MET A 77 2.79 -6.58 -11.79
C MET A 77 3.06 -7.50 -10.58
N LEU A 78 2.39 -7.25 -9.45
CA LEU A 78 2.54 -8.05 -8.22
C LEU A 78 2.03 -9.47 -8.41
N GLU A 79 0.94 -9.67 -9.14
CA GLU A 79 0.42 -10.99 -9.50
C GLU A 79 1.42 -11.76 -10.37
N THR A 80 2.00 -11.11 -11.38
CA THR A 80 3.03 -11.71 -12.23
C THR A 80 4.26 -12.13 -11.42
N LEU A 81 4.72 -11.26 -10.50
CA LEU A 81 5.84 -11.57 -9.61
C LEU A 81 5.53 -12.73 -8.67
N ARG A 82 4.33 -12.76 -8.09
CA ARG A 82 3.85 -13.85 -7.22
C ARG A 82 3.89 -15.18 -7.97
N ASP A 83 3.36 -15.21 -9.20
CA ASP A 83 3.22 -16.43 -9.97
C ASP A 83 4.59 -16.95 -10.45
N MET A 84 5.48 -16.03 -10.86
CA MET A 84 6.87 -16.37 -11.18
C MET A 84 7.61 -16.94 -9.97
N LYS A 85 7.48 -16.32 -8.78
CA LYS A 85 8.11 -16.83 -7.55
C LYS A 85 7.56 -18.19 -7.12
N ARG A 86 6.25 -18.43 -7.28
CA ARG A 86 5.63 -19.75 -7.05
C ARG A 86 6.22 -20.81 -7.98
N SER A 87 6.37 -20.50 -9.26
CA SER A 87 6.99 -21.41 -10.24
C SER A 87 8.45 -21.73 -9.89
N GLN A 88 9.25 -20.72 -9.54
CA GLN A 88 10.65 -20.90 -9.10
C GLN A 88 10.75 -21.80 -7.87
N LEU A 89 9.89 -21.59 -6.87
CA LEU A 89 9.84 -22.43 -5.67
C LEU A 89 9.43 -23.88 -6.00
N SER A 90 8.47 -24.07 -6.91
CA SER A 90 8.06 -25.39 -7.36
C SER A 90 9.19 -26.14 -8.08
N GLN A 91 9.96 -25.44 -8.92
CA GLN A 91 11.11 -26.01 -9.61
C GLN A 91 12.22 -26.38 -8.62
N PHE A 92 12.56 -25.47 -7.71
CA PHE A 92 13.60 -25.70 -6.72
C PHE A 92 13.29 -26.87 -5.79
N SER A 93 12.04 -26.94 -5.28
CA SER A 93 11.60 -28.07 -4.44
C SER A 93 11.61 -29.40 -5.20
N SER A 94 11.20 -29.41 -6.47
CA SER A 94 11.22 -30.62 -7.30
C SER A 94 12.64 -31.09 -7.64
N GLN A 95 13.59 -30.16 -7.81
CA GLN A 95 14.97 -30.46 -8.15
C GLN A 95 15.77 -30.96 -6.93
N SER A 96 15.52 -30.41 -5.74
CA SER A 96 16.09 -30.94 -4.49
C SER A 96 15.68 -32.39 -4.22
N LEU A 97 14.47 -32.79 -4.63
CA LEU A 97 13.98 -34.17 -4.49
C LEU A 97 14.53 -35.09 -5.59
N SER A 98 14.75 -34.58 -6.80
CA SER A 98 15.29 -35.38 -7.91
C SER A 98 16.79 -35.69 -7.78
N VAL A 99 17.60 -34.79 -7.22
CA VAL A 99 19.03 -35.06 -6.96
C VAL A 99 19.22 -36.23 -5.98
N SER A 100 18.32 -36.42 -5.02
CA SER A 100 18.30 -37.60 -4.15
C SER A 100 17.89 -38.89 -4.86
N ASN A 101 17.27 -38.81 -6.04
CA ASN A 101 16.70 -39.96 -6.75
C ASN A 101 17.46 -40.38 -8.02
N THR A 102 18.32 -39.53 -8.60
CA THR A 102 19.03 -39.84 -9.87
C THR A 102 20.56 -39.77 -9.81
N GLY A 103 21.14 -39.63 -8.61
CA GLY A 103 22.58 -39.84 -8.40
C GLY A 103 22.88 -41.32 -8.17
N THR A 104 23.27 -42.02 -9.23
CA THR A 104 24.23 -43.16 -9.27
C THR A 104 24.56 -43.86 -7.95
N GLY A 105 24.40 -45.18 -7.91
CA GLY A 105 24.83 -46.08 -6.83
C GLY A 105 26.31 -45.93 -6.44
N ILE A 106 26.58 -44.94 -5.62
CA ILE A 106 27.79 -44.77 -4.81
C ILE A 106 27.27 -44.75 -3.39
N SER A 107 27.63 -45.77 -2.63
CA SER A 107 27.27 -45.93 -1.21
C SER A 107 27.59 -44.63 -0.46
N ALA A 108 26.67 -44.22 0.42
CA ALA A 108 26.76 -42.97 1.20
C ALA A 108 28.10 -42.79 1.97
N ASP A 109 28.85 -43.87 2.20
CA ASP A 109 30.18 -43.84 2.82
C ASP A 109 31.29 -43.21 1.95
N GLU A 110 31.21 -43.27 0.61
CA GLU A 110 32.30 -42.75 -0.24
C GLU A 110 32.20 -41.24 -0.50
N GLN A 111 31.00 -40.67 -0.52
CA GLN A 111 30.81 -39.21 -0.70
C GLN A 111 31.27 -38.43 0.54
N MET A 112 31.09 -38.98 1.74
CA MET A 112 31.52 -38.31 2.98
C MET A 112 33.04 -38.18 3.08
N LYS A 113 33.82 -39.05 2.41
CA LYS A 113 35.28 -39.01 2.44
C LYS A 113 35.88 -37.99 1.46
N ILE A 114 35.15 -37.63 0.39
CA ILE A 114 35.66 -36.75 -0.67
C ILE A 114 35.55 -35.25 -0.28
N GLU A 115 34.56 -34.88 0.53
CA GLU A 115 34.33 -33.48 0.91
C GLU A 115 35.28 -32.95 1.99
N ILE A 116 35.98 -33.81 2.72
CA ILE A 116 36.85 -33.40 3.85
C ILE A 116 38.23 -32.92 3.37
N ASP A 117 38.66 -33.28 2.15
CA ASP A 117 40.01 -32.96 1.64
C ASP A 117 40.08 -31.65 0.83
N SER A 118 38.94 -31.02 0.52
CA SER A 118 38.90 -29.82 -0.35
C SER A 118 38.72 -28.48 0.39
N THR A 119 38.52 -28.48 1.71
CA THR A 119 38.30 -27.24 2.50
C THR A 119 39.54 -26.73 3.23
N ALA A 120 40.71 -27.34 3.05
CA ALA A 120 41.93 -27.03 3.81
C ALA A 120 42.98 -26.17 3.07
N SER A 121 42.69 -25.62 1.89
CA SER A 121 43.65 -24.78 1.16
C SER A 121 43.21 -23.32 1.12
N SER A 122 43.50 -22.58 2.19
CA SER A 122 43.55 -21.12 2.20
C SER A 122 44.95 -20.68 1.73
N PRO A 123 45.09 -19.93 0.62
CA PRO A 123 46.40 -19.45 0.19
C PRO A 123 46.85 -18.30 1.10
N HIS A 124 48.04 -18.47 1.66
CA HIS A 124 48.78 -17.44 2.37
C HIS A 124 49.75 -16.82 1.37
N ASP A 125 49.46 -15.60 0.91
CA ASP A 125 50.40 -14.49 0.68
C ASP A 125 49.63 -13.24 0.21
#